data_AF-A0A434WQQ2-F1
#
_entry.id   AF-A0A434WQQ2-F1
#
_cell.length_a   1.000
_cell.length_b   1.000
_cell.length_c   1.000
_cell.angle_alpha   90.00
_cell.angle_beta   90.00
_cell.angle_gamma   90.00
#
_symmetry.space_group_name_H-M   'P 1'
#
loop_
_entity.id
_entity.type
_entity.pdbx_description
1 polymer ?
#
loop_
_entity_poly.entity_id
_entity_poly.type
_entity_poly.pdbx_seq_one_letter_code
_entity_poly.pdbx_strand_id
1 'polypeptide(L)' 'MPSARKFDYDPNNRVLSVWFVASGKQFLDVPVETFTAFKAAFAKGRYFNDHVRNRYAFRLVT' A
#
# COMPACT_ATOMS: atom_id res chain seq x y z
N MET A 1 -3.12 13.96 -12.96
CA MET A 1 -3.55 13.28 -11.71
C MET A 1 -2.45 12.31 -11.32
N PRO A 2 -1.86 12.35 -10.11
CA PRO A 2 -0.71 11.49 -9.83
C PRO A 2 -1.20 10.06 -9.57
N SER A 3 -1.17 9.24 -10.61
CA SER A 3 -1.25 7.79 -10.53
C SER A 3 -0.16 7.30 -9.58
N ALA A 4 -0.49 6.41 -8.62
CA ALA A 4 0.53 5.74 -7.82
C ALA A 4 1.54 5.07 -8.77
N ARG A 5 2.81 5.50 -8.74
CA ARG A 5 3.79 5.13 -9.78
C ARG A 5 4.44 3.78 -9.51
N LYS A 6 4.51 3.34 -8.25
CA LYS A 6 5.16 2.08 -7.85
C LYS A 6 4.63 1.60 -6.50
N PHE A 7 4.52 0.29 -6.34
CA PHE A 7 4.26 -0.38 -5.08
C PHE A 7 4.98 -1.73 -5.06
N ASP A 8 5.35 -2.18 -3.87
CA ASP A 8 6.10 -3.42 -3.62
C ASP A 8 5.56 -4.10 -2.36
N TYR A 9 5.60 -5.43 -2.31
CA TYR A 9 5.07 -6.18 -1.18
C TYR A 9 6.03 -7.31 -0.79
N ASP A 10 6.45 -7.29 0.47
CA ASP A 10 7.24 -8.34 1.07
C ASP A 10 6.32 -9.29 1.86
N PRO A 11 6.08 -10.52 1.37
CA PRO A 11 5.24 -11.50 2.06
C PRO A 11 5.88 -12.07 3.33
N ASN A 12 7.20 -12.07 3.45
CA ASN A 12 7.89 -12.59 4.63
C ASN A 12 7.72 -11.63 5.81
N ASN A 13 7.84 -10.33 5.54
CA ASN A 13 7.71 -9.27 6.55
C ASN A 13 6.30 -8.67 6.61
N ARG A 14 5.39 -9.06 5.71
CA ARG A 14 4.04 -8.50 5.56
C ARG A 14 4.07 -6.97 5.42
N VAL A 15 5.00 -6.47 4.61
CA VAL A 15 5.20 -5.03 4.41
C VAL A 15 4.76 -4.63 3.01
N LEU A 16 3.84 -3.67 2.94
CA LEU A 16 3.41 -3.06 1.68
C LEU A 16 4.06 -1.68 1.53
N SER A 17 4.99 -1.55 0.59
CA SER A 17 5.63 -0.28 0.23
C SER A 17 4.87 0.38 -0.92
N VAL A 18 4.48 1.64 -0.76
CA VAL A 18 3.76 2.42 -1.78
C VAL A 18 4.43 3.77 -1.95
N TRP A 19 4.84 4.11 -3.17
CA TRP A 19 5.47 5.39 -3.48
C TRP A 19 4.49 6.33 -4.18
N PHE A 20 4.14 7.42 -3.49
CA PHE A 20 3.33 8.50 -4.03
C PHE A 20 4.24 9.71 -4.17
N VAL A 21 4.56 10.12 -5.41
CA VAL A 21 5.27 11.37 -5.76
C VAL A 21 6.34 11.83 -4.74
N ALA A 22 7.60 11.53 -5.02
CA ALA A 22 8.79 11.87 -4.22
C ALA A 22 8.86 11.30 -2.79
N SER A 23 7.78 10.72 -2.24
CA SER A 23 7.80 10.12 -0.89
C SER A 23 7.25 8.69 -0.89
N GLY A 24 7.94 7.79 -0.19
CA GLY A 24 7.47 6.43 0.06
C GLY A 24 6.64 6.32 1.33
N LYS A 25 5.70 5.39 1.37
CA LYS A 25 5.00 4.96 2.58
C LYS A 25 5.09 3.45 2.69
N GLN A 26 5.49 2.95 3.85
CA GLN A 26 5.52 1.51 4.13
C GLN A 26 4.46 1.18 5.16
N PHE A 27 3.54 0.30 4.80
CA PHE A 27 2.51 -0.23 5.67
C PHE A 27 2.99 -1.57 6.25
N LEU A 28 2.94 -1.70 7.56
CA LEU A 28 3.41 -2.86 8.31
C LEU A 28 2.23 -3.78 8.65
N ASP A 29 2.51 -5.08 8.78
CA ASP A 29 1.53 -6.12 9.12
C ASP A 29 0.36 -6.20 8.13
N VAL A 30 0.61 -5.92 6.85
CA VAL A 30 -0.40 -6.04 5.80
C VAL A 30 -0.48 -7.49 5.35
N PRO A 31 -1.60 -8.19 5.54
CA PRO A 31 -1.75 -9.57 5.09
C PRO A 31 -1.78 -9.67 3.57
N VAL A 32 -1.30 -10.81 3.05
CA VAL A 32 -1.20 -11.06 1.60
C VAL A 32 -2.55 -11.01 0.89
N GLU A 33 -3.63 -11.34 1.58
CA GLU A 33 -4.99 -11.20 1.06
C GLU A 33 -5.36 -9.74 0.79
N THR A 34 -5.00 -8.82 1.70
CA THR A 34 -5.22 -7.38 1.50
C THR A 34 -4.39 -6.86 0.33
N PHE A 35 -3.13 -7.31 0.20
CA PHE A 35 -2.30 -6.97 -0.95
C PHE A 35 -2.86 -7.50 -2.26
N THR A 36 -3.35 -8.75 -2.27
CA THR A 36 -3.91 -9.39 -3.48
C THR A 36 -5.18 -8.67 -3.92
N ALA A 37 -6.07 -8.33 -2.99
CA ALA A 37 -7.26 -7.52 -3.26
C ALA A 37 -6.88 -6.10 -3.73
N PHE A 38 -5.88 -5.45 -3.14
CA PHE A 38 -5.37 -4.16 -3.62
C PHE A 38 -4.79 -4.25 -5.05
N LYS A 39 -4.08 -5.34 -5.37
CA LYS A 39 -3.53 -5.61 -6.70
C LYS A 39 -4.62 -5.86 -7.73
N ALA A 40 -5.69 -6.57 -7.35
CA ALA A 40 -6.85 -6.84 -8.21
C ALA A 40 -7.82 -5.65 -8.34
N ALA A 41 -7.83 -4.72 -7.37
CA ALA A 41 -8.75 -3.59 -7.37
C ALA A 41 -8.51 -2.67 -8.58
N PHE A 42 -9.60 -2.37 -9.30
CA PHE A 42 -9.64 -1.40 -10.40
C PHE A 42 -9.37 0.03 -9.86
N ALA A 43 -10.03 0.39 -8.75
CA ALA A 43 -9.87 1.67 -8.08
C ALA A 43 -8.89 1.59 -6.90
N LYS A 44 -7.59 1.42 -7.19
CA LYS A 44 -6.53 1.24 -6.16
C LYS A 44 -6.54 2.32 -5.07
N GLY A 45 -6.73 3.58 -5.44
CA GLY A 45 -6.77 4.69 -4.47
C GLY A 45 -7.99 4.65 -3.53
N ARG A 46 -9.14 4.16 -4.00
CA ARG A 46 -10.34 3.97 -3.17
C ARG A 46 -10.14 2.82 -2.19
N TYR A 47 -9.72 1.65 -2.71
CA TYR A 47 -9.43 0.48 -1.88
C TYR A 47 -8.40 0.82 -0.79
N PHE A 48 -7.34 1.51 -1.15
CA PHE A 48 -6.31 1.94 -0.20
C PHE A 48 -6.86 2.84 0.91
N ASN A 49 -7.68 3.84 0.59
CA ASN A 49 -8.26 4.71 1.62
C ASN A 49 -9.20 3.94 2.56
N ASP A 50 -10.06 3.06 2.02
CA ASP A 50 -11.08 2.36 2.81
C ASP A 50 -10.52 1.16 3.60
N HIS A 51 -9.51 0.47 3.05
CA HIS A 51 -9.04 -0.82 3.59
C HIS A 51 -7.62 -0.78 4.16
N VAL A 52 -6.79 0.21 3.81
CA VAL A 52 -5.37 0.22 4.19
C VAL A 52 -5.01 1.41 5.08
N ARG A 53 -5.36 2.63 4.66
CA ARG A 53 -4.86 3.89 5.24
C ARG A 53 -5.07 4.05 6.75
N ASN A 54 -6.23 3.65 7.26
CA ASN A 54 -6.56 3.75 8.69
C ASN A 54 -6.50 2.39 9.42
N ARG A 55 -6.12 1.32 8.72
CA ARG A 55 -6.20 -0.04 9.25
C ARG A 55 -4.84 -0.62 9.63
N TYR A 56 -3.78 -0.13 8.99
CA TYR A 56 -2.41 -0.60 9.23
C TYR A 56 -1.50 0.55 9.64
N ALA A 57 -0.56 0.24 10.53
CA ALA A 57 0.51 1.17 10.87
C ALA A 57 1.35 1.45 9.64
N PHE A 58 1.73 2.71 9.43
CA PHE A 58 2.59 3.08 8.33
C PHE A 58 3.75 3.94 8.79
N ARG A 59 4.88 3.82 8.09
CA ARG A 59 6.03 4.70 8.23
C ARG A 59 6.26 5.45 6.94
N LEU A 60 6.68 6.71 7.06
CA LEU A 60 7.14 7.50 5.92
C LEU A 60 8.58 7.09 5.58
N VAL A 61 8.84 6.94 4.28
CA VAL A 61 10.18 6.69 3.75
C VAL A 61 10.55 7.91 2.91
N THR A 62 11.57 8.63 3.34
CA THR A 62 12.13 9.80 2.67
C THR A 62 13.10 9.38 1.58
#